data_AF-A0AAD7XJG3-F1
#
_entry.id   AF-A0AAD7XJG3-F1
#
_cell.length_a   1.000
_cell.length_b   1.000
_cell.length_c   1.000
_cell.angle_alpha   90.00
_cell.angle_beta   90.00
_cell.angle_gamma   90.00
#
_symmetry.space_group_name_H-M   'P 1'
#
loop_
_entity.id
_entity.type
_entity.pdbx_description
1 polymer ?
#
loop_
_entity_poly.entity_id
_entity_poly.type
_entity_poly.pdbx_seq_one_letter_code
_entity_poly.pdbx_strand_id
1 'polypeptide(L)'
;MIFKVVAAFGVGASGCPSSRIRREIRSIEAETRERYFAAMGVMRRLSASEGRREYGPAFRTYLEILLKHFYAAADVRTDQGHFSAGFFVFHRSLVLEFENSVLAIDPKVGGLPYWDFDLDFEESPDDPSKSIVWSDDFFGPHHGDAENMFQIRSGPFADWKVPSGDWFQGPPRLDLNSGEIVHGVPSNPYGFLRGFANSNPAPGITRANQVCGEKSEVYAGIARDAVAGCLNRTSYMEFFKCIDFGTNGGDGPHPFAHSWVGGSWGANDGNCSKKQLDTGISDAINGCIACFKTNCTGLKLEDCVCEISHDACERADQPNATCQRFAGGDNGPGWLPTAPCKKCPECRRDSQMGAAGDFWDGLSSPNEPLFWSHHPNVDRIFMSWQLLVSGNESTPLPYSGFPPQGYGPGHNLHDVISSTYPFYATDLLIDHHHHFDDELTTKHPLTHADVLEMTRPTTASRGCAMGNALYAYDRAVGV
;
A
#
# COMPACT_ATOMS: atom_id res chain seq x y z
N MET A 1 10.67 -38.71 -47.29
CA MET A 1 11.68 -38.50 -46.23
C MET A 1 11.01 -37.73 -45.11
N ILE A 2 10.69 -38.42 -44.02
CA ILE A 2 10.15 -37.84 -42.78
C ILE A 2 11.24 -38.04 -41.75
N PHE A 3 11.92 -36.97 -41.32
CA PHE A 3 12.85 -37.04 -40.20
C PHE A 3 12.07 -36.80 -38.91
N LYS A 4 11.83 -37.88 -38.16
CA LYS A 4 11.48 -37.83 -36.74
C LYS A 4 12.75 -37.44 -35.97
N VAL A 5 12.71 -36.30 -35.28
CA VAL A 5 13.70 -35.98 -34.24
C VAL A 5 13.25 -36.67 -32.96
N VAL A 6 14.05 -37.61 -32.49
CA VAL A 6 13.89 -38.28 -31.19
C VAL A 6 14.38 -37.31 -30.12
N ALA A 7 13.49 -36.88 -29.23
CA ALA A 7 13.87 -36.14 -28.03
C ALA A 7 14.64 -37.07 -27.09
N ALA A 8 15.90 -36.72 -26.82
CA ALA A 8 16.66 -37.34 -25.75
C ALA A 8 16.13 -36.80 -24.41
N PHE A 9 15.48 -37.68 -23.64
CA PHE A 9 15.20 -37.43 -22.23
C PHE A 9 16.53 -37.49 -21.46
N GLY A 10 17.20 -36.35 -21.36
CA GLY A 10 18.18 -36.12 -20.31
C GLY A 10 17.43 -35.89 -19.01
N VAL A 11 17.55 -36.82 -18.07
CA VAL A 11 17.17 -36.60 -16.68
C VAL A 11 18.13 -35.53 -16.13
N GLY A 12 17.73 -34.27 -16.26
CA GLY A 12 18.41 -33.17 -15.61
C GLY A 12 18.21 -33.29 -14.11
N ALA A 13 19.30 -33.16 -13.35
CA ALA A 13 19.23 -32.96 -11.91
C ALA A 13 18.16 -31.90 -11.60
N SER A 14 17.28 -32.20 -10.65
CA SER A 14 16.24 -31.29 -10.16
C SER A 14 16.89 -29.98 -9.70
N GLY A 15 16.97 -29.02 -10.61
CA GLY A 15 17.49 -27.69 -10.33
C GLY A 15 16.52 -26.96 -9.41
N CYS A 16 17.04 -26.38 -8.33
CA CYS A 16 16.27 -25.46 -7.50
C CYS A 16 15.59 -24.41 -8.40
N PRO A 17 14.29 -24.08 -8.18
CA PRO A 17 13.63 -23.01 -8.92
C PRO A 17 14.49 -21.75 -8.84
N SER A 18 14.73 -21.09 -9.97
CA SER A 18 15.45 -19.81 -9.95
C SER A 18 14.60 -18.78 -9.21
N SER A 19 15.00 -18.42 -7.99
CA SER A 19 14.37 -17.34 -7.25
C SER A 19 14.42 -16.05 -8.07
N ARG A 20 13.29 -15.33 -8.17
CA ARG A 20 13.24 -14.02 -8.82
C ARG A 20 14.09 -13.05 -8.00
N ILE A 21 14.87 -12.19 -8.65
CA ILE A 21 15.71 -11.22 -7.94
C ILE A 21 15.12 -9.83 -8.14
N ARG A 22 14.60 -9.24 -7.05
CA ARG A 22 14.23 -7.83 -6.98
C ARG A 22 15.48 -6.97 -6.85
N ARG A 23 15.57 -5.93 -7.65
CA ARG A 23 16.76 -5.07 -7.78
C ARG A 23 16.42 -3.62 -7.53
N GLU A 24 17.40 -2.86 -7.06
CA GLU A 24 17.23 -1.42 -6.86
C GLU A 24 16.98 -0.73 -8.21
N ILE A 25 16.01 0.17 -8.29
CA ILE A 25 15.50 0.72 -9.57
C ILE A 25 16.52 1.55 -10.36
N ARG A 26 17.52 2.16 -9.72
CA ARG A 26 18.63 2.85 -10.38
C ARG A 26 19.69 1.88 -10.90
N SER A 27 19.73 0.66 -10.37
CA SER A 27 20.70 -0.37 -10.76
C SER A 27 20.28 -1.20 -11.98
N ILE A 28 18.99 -1.21 -12.33
CA ILE A 28 18.49 -1.93 -13.50
C ILE A 28 18.71 -1.13 -14.79
N GLU A 29 18.85 -1.84 -15.90
CA GLU A 29 18.96 -1.23 -17.22
C GLU A 29 17.73 -0.39 -17.57
N ALA A 30 17.93 0.71 -18.30
CA ALA A 30 16.85 1.60 -18.73
C ALA A 30 15.75 0.83 -19.50
N GLU A 31 16.13 -0.11 -20.36
CA GLU A 31 15.17 -0.94 -21.10
C GLU A 31 14.29 -1.78 -20.13
N THR A 32 14.87 -2.36 -19.09
CA THR A 32 14.13 -3.13 -18.08
C THR A 32 13.18 -2.24 -17.28
N ARG A 33 13.60 -1.01 -16.95
CA ARG A 33 12.76 -0.01 -16.28
C ARG A 33 11.58 0.42 -17.16
N GLU A 34 11.82 0.65 -18.45
CA GLU A 34 10.77 0.97 -19.41
C GLU A 34 9.76 -0.17 -19.58
N ARG A 35 10.23 -1.43 -19.62
CA ARG A 35 9.35 -2.62 -19.63
C ARG A 35 8.46 -2.69 -18.40
N TYR A 36 9.04 -2.43 -17.23
CA TYR A 36 8.30 -2.37 -15.97
C TYR A 36 7.19 -1.29 -16.00
N PHE A 37 7.52 -0.07 -16.43
CA PHE A 37 6.55 1.02 -16.54
C PHE A 37 5.48 0.73 -17.59
N ALA A 38 5.85 0.14 -18.73
CA ALA A 38 4.93 -0.26 -19.78
C ALA A 38 3.95 -1.35 -19.29
N ALA A 39 4.41 -2.31 -18.49
CA ALA A 39 3.55 -3.34 -17.89
C ALA A 39 2.49 -2.73 -16.97
N MET A 40 2.83 -1.72 -16.17
CA MET A 40 1.84 -0.98 -15.37
C MET A 40 0.78 -0.29 -16.25
N GLY A 41 1.20 0.30 -17.38
CA GLY A 41 0.28 0.86 -18.38
C GLY A 41 -0.68 -0.18 -18.97
N VAL A 42 -0.20 -1.41 -19.21
CA VAL A 42 -1.05 -2.53 -19.65
C VAL A 42 -2.06 -2.93 -18.57
N MET A 43 -1.60 -3.10 -17.32
CA MET A 43 -2.46 -3.40 -16.17
C MET A 43 -3.56 -2.36 -15.96
N ARG A 44 -3.26 -1.09 -16.27
CA ARG A 44 -4.22 0.02 -16.14
C ARG A 44 -5.27 0.06 -17.25
N ARG A 45 -4.88 -0.31 -18.48
CA ARG A 45 -5.69 -0.12 -19.70
C ARG A 45 -6.63 -1.29 -19.98
N LEU A 46 -6.19 -2.52 -19.76
CA LEU A 46 -7.00 -3.70 -20.10
C LEU A 46 -8.06 -3.98 -19.03
N SER A 47 -9.20 -4.52 -19.46
CA SER A 47 -10.11 -5.17 -18.51
C SER A 47 -9.49 -6.48 -17.98
N ALA A 48 -9.96 -6.95 -16.83
CA ALA A 48 -9.53 -8.22 -16.25
C ALA A 48 -9.75 -9.39 -17.23
N SER A 49 -10.85 -9.37 -17.99
CA SER A 49 -11.17 -10.42 -18.96
C SER A 49 -10.23 -10.42 -20.17
N GLU A 50 -9.82 -9.24 -20.65
CA GLU A 50 -8.89 -9.10 -21.76
C GLU A 50 -7.49 -9.49 -21.33
N GLY A 51 -7.02 -8.95 -20.20
CA GLY A 51 -5.66 -9.24 -19.72
C GLY A 51 -5.47 -10.69 -19.30
N ARG A 52 -6.45 -11.34 -18.65
CA ARG A 52 -6.36 -12.78 -18.34
C ARG A 52 -6.40 -13.66 -19.59
N ARG A 53 -7.09 -13.22 -20.66
CA ARG A 53 -7.11 -13.93 -21.95
C ARG A 53 -5.77 -13.81 -22.67
N GLU A 54 -5.13 -12.66 -22.60
CA GLU A 54 -3.86 -12.38 -23.28
C GLU A 54 -2.64 -12.90 -22.51
N TYR A 55 -2.56 -12.63 -21.21
CA TYR A 55 -1.40 -12.86 -20.35
C TYR A 55 -1.59 -14.01 -19.36
N GLY A 56 -2.74 -14.68 -19.39
CA GLY A 56 -3.03 -15.84 -18.54
C GLY A 56 -3.59 -15.50 -17.15
N PRO A 57 -3.84 -16.53 -16.32
CA PRO A 57 -4.62 -16.41 -15.09
C PRO A 57 -3.97 -15.57 -13.98
N ALA A 58 -2.64 -15.35 -14.06
CA ALA A 58 -1.90 -14.53 -13.12
C ALA A 58 -2.14 -13.02 -13.31
N PHE A 59 -2.61 -12.61 -14.50
CA PHE A 59 -2.87 -11.20 -14.77
C PHE A 59 -3.93 -10.62 -13.82
N ARG A 60 -3.62 -9.47 -13.26
CA ARG A 60 -4.52 -8.60 -12.51
C ARG A 60 -4.43 -7.20 -13.09
N THR A 61 -5.58 -6.54 -13.19
CA THR A 61 -5.63 -5.12 -13.50
C THR A 61 -5.06 -4.30 -12.35
N TYR A 62 -4.58 -3.09 -12.65
CA TYR A 62 -4.12 -2.14 -11.64
C TYR A 62 -5.25 -1.83 -10.64
N LEU A 63 -6.48 -1.72 -11.14
CA LEU A 63 -7.65 -1.42 -10.33
C LEU A 63 -8.03 -2.56 -9.37
N GLU A 64 -7.96 -3.82 -9.80
CA GLU A 64 -8.24 -4.97 -8.92
C GLU A 64 -7.34 -4.97 -7.69
N ILE A 65 -6.03 -4.77 -7.89
CA ILE A 65 -5.05 -4.77 -6.79
C ILE A 65 -5.21 -3.53 -5.92
N LEU A 66 -5.41 -2.35 -6.52
CA LEU A 66 -5.68 -1.12 -5.78
C LEU A 66 -6.93 -1.26 -4.89
N LEU A 67 -8.02 -1.81 -5.42
CA LEU A 67 -9.24 -2.04 -4.64
C LEU A 67 -8.98 -3.01 -3.49
N LYS A 68 -8.18 -4.07 -3.70
CA LYS A 68 -7.81 -4.99 -2.61
C LYS A 68 -7.12 -4.27 -1.45
N HIS A 69 -6.18 -3.37 -1.73
CA HIS A 69 -5.58 -2.49 -0.72
C HIS A 69 -6.64 -1.62 -0.04
N PHE A 70 -7.44 -0.91 -0.83
CA PHE A 70 -8.45 0.00 -0.31
C PHE A 70 -9.43 -0.70 0.63
N TYR A 71 -9.96 -1.87 0.27
CA TYR A 71 -10.92 -2.59 1.10
C TYR A 71 -10.31 -3.17 2.37
N ALA A 72 -9.04 -3.57 2.35
CA ALA A 72 -8.35 -4.02 3.55
C ALA A 72 -8.13 -2.86 4.52
N ALA A 73 -7.69 -1.71 4.01
CA ALA A 73 -7.44 -0.51 4.80
C ALA A 73 -8.73 0.14 5.33
N ALA A 74 -9.78 0.17 4.50
CA ALA A 74 -11.09 0.70 4.86
C ALA A 74 -12.01 -0.33 5.54
N ASP A 75 -11.48 -1.49 5.97
CA ASP A 75 -12.30 -2.51 6.62
C ASP A 75 -12.84 -1.97 7.94
N VAL A 76 -14.15 -1.96 8.01
CA VAL A 76 -14.88 -1.30 9.06
C VAL A 76 -14.70 -2.00 10.42
N ARG A 77 -14.35 -3.29 10.42
CA ARG A 77 -14.08 -4.03 11.67
C ARG A 77 -12.76 -3.59 12.26
N THR A 78 -11.71 -3.53 11.45
CA THR A 78 -10.35 -3.12 11.80
C THR A 78 -9.54 -3.00 10.51
N ASP A 79 -8.69 -1.97 10.36
CA ASP A 79 -7.75 -1.85 9.23
C ASP A 79 -6.88 -3.11 9.14
N GLN A 80 -6.99 -3.88 8.05
CA GLN A 80 -6.27 -5.15 7.86
C GLN A 80 -4.96 -4.98 7.06
N GLY A 81 -4.69 -3.78 6.54
CA GLY A 81 -3.49 -3.46 5.76
C GLY A 81 -2.40 -2.74 6.55
N HIS A 82 -2.77 -1.95 7.56
CA HIS A 82 -1.86 -1.04 8.28
C HIS A 82 -1.94 -1.16 9.81
N PHE A 83 -1.00 -0.50 10.50
CA PHE A 83 -1.03 -0.22 11.94
C PHE A 83 -1.18 -1.46 12.83
N SER A 84 -0.80 -2.63 12.30
CA SER A 84 -0.94 -3.92 12.96
C SER A 84 0.17 -4.89 12.61
N ALA A 85 0.24 -5.96 13.39
CA ALA A 85 1.17 -7.06 13.11
C ALA A 85 1.00 -7.64 11.69
N GLY A 86 -0.18 -7.52 11.07
CA GLY A 86 -0.44 -7.99 9.72
C GLY A 86 0.22 -7.17 8.59
N PHE A 87 0.72 -5.96 8.90
CA PHE A 87 1.23 -4.98 7.92
C PHE A 87 2.19 -5.58 6.88
N PHE A 88 3.28 -6.21 7.33
CA PHE A 88 4.29 -6.75 6.42
C PHE A 88 3.75 -7.89 5.56
N VAL A 89 2.91 -8.74 6.14
CA VAL A 89 2.39 -9.92 5.47
C VAL A 89 1.36 -9.53 4.41
N PHE A 90 0.52 -8.53 4.71
CA PHE A 90 -0.41 -7.94 3.76
C PHE A 90 0.34 -7.32 2.57
N HIS A 91 1.29 -6.41 2.83
CA HIS A 91 2.02 -5.72 1.77
C HIS A 91 2.92 -6.65 0.96
N ARG A 92 3.55 -7.64 1.59
CA ARG A 92 4.29 -8.71 0.89
C ARG A 92 3.39 -9.46 -0.10
N SER A 93 2.19 -9.82 0.33
CA SER A 93 1.22 -10.53 -0.51
C SER A 93 0.72 -9.66 -1.67
N LEU A 94 0.42 -8.39 -1.40
CA LEU A 94 -0.02 -7.42 -2.40
C LEU A 94 1.06 -7.18 -3.46
N VAL A 95 2.32 -7.00 -3.04
CA VAL A 95 3.47 -6.83 -3.92
C VAL A 95 3.73 -8.08 -4.77
N LEU A 96 3.57 -9.28 -4.20
CA LEU A 96 3.70 -10.53 -4.95
C LEU A 96 2.62 -10.68 -6.04
N GLU A 97 1.37 -10.37 -5.72
CA GLU A 97 0.28 -10.39 -6.70
C GLU A 97 0.52 -9.38 -7.84
N PHE A 98 1.02 -8.19 -7.51
CA PHE A 98 1.41 -7.18 -8.49
C PHE A 98 2.59 -7.63 -9.37
N GLU A 99 3.66 -8.14 -8.77
CA GLU A 99 4.83 -8.68 -9.46
C GLU A 99 4.43 -9.82 -10.42
N ASN A 100 3.54 -10.73 -9.99
CA ASN A 100 3.03 -11.80 -10.83
C ASN A 100 2.29 -11.27 -12.07
N SER A 101 1.50 -10.19 -11.93
CA SER A 101 0.84 -9.56 -13.06
C SER A 101 1.85 -8.90 -14.02
N VAL A 102 2.84 -8.18 -13.48
CA VAL A 102 3.92 -7.57 -14.28
C VAL A 102 4.69 -8.64 -15.07
N LEU A 103 5.05 -9.74 -14.44
CA LEU A 103 5.81 -10.83 -15.08
C LEU A 103 4.98 -11.68 -16.04
N ALA A 104 3.66 -11.72 -15.85
CA ALA A 104 2.74 -12.29 -16.84
C ALA A 104 2.71 -11.47 -18.14
N ILE A 105 2.85 -10.15 -18.03
CA ILE A 105 2.89 -9.23 -19.17
C ILE A 105 4.26 -9.24 -19.85
N ASP A 106 5.34 -9.08 -19.07
CA ASP A 106 6.72 -9.13 -19.59
C ASP A 106 7.67 -9.83 -18.60
N PRO A 107 7.99 -11.12 -18.82
CA PRO A 107 8.90 -11.87 -17.95
C PRO A 107 10.34 -11.34 -17.99
N LYS A 108 10.72 -10.50 -18.97
CA LYS A 108 12.06 -9.90 -19.03
C LYS A 108 12.29 -8.84 -17.96
N VAL A 109 11.25 -8.39 -17.25
CA VAL A 109 11.41 -7.56 -16.05
C VAL A 109 12.21 -8.32 -14.97
N GLY A 110 12.07 -9.65 -14.91
CA GLY A 110 12.88 -10.54 -14.06
C GLY A 110 12.54 -10.53 -12.56
N GLY A 111 12.06 -9.41 -12.04
CA GLY A 111 11.60 -9.20 -10.67
C GLY A 111 11.19 -7.74 -10.48
N LEU A 112 10.28 -7.47 -9.55
CA LEU A 112 9.80 -6.11 -9.32
C LEU A 112 10.95 -5.24 -8.74
N PRO A 113 11.23 -4.05 -9.31
CA PRO A 113 12.28 -3.19 -8.80
C PRO A 113 11.85 -2.51 -7.50
N TYR A 114 12.79 -2.34 -6.57
CA TYR A 114 12.57 -1.60 -5.33
C TYR A 114 13.24 -0.22 -5.37
N TRP A 115 12.67 0.73 -4.63
CA TRP A 115 13.19 2.08 -4.46
C TRP A 115 13.80 2.22 -3.07
N ASP A 116 15.13 2.32 -3.03
CA ASP A 116 15.89 2.50 -1.80
C ASP A 116 16.05 3.99 -1.46
N PHE A 117 15.09 4.55 -0.71
CA PHE A 117 15.09 5.99 -0.41
C PHE A 117 16.33 6.43 0.39
N ASP A 118 17.00 5.54 1.14
CA ASP A 118 18.23 5.88 1.87
C ASP A 118 19.34 6.36 0.93
N LEU A 119 19.44 5.77 -0.26
CA LEU A 119 20.42 6.19 -1.26
C LEU A 119 20.16 7.61 -1.79
N ASP A 120 18.91 8.09 -1.77
CA ASP A 120 18.60 9.47 -2.16
C ASP A 120 19.16 10.48 -1.15
N PHE A 121 19.18 10.08 0.14
CA PHE A 121 19.79 10.83 1.22
C PHE A 121 21.32 10.76 1.23
N GLU A 122 21.89 9.65 0.80
CA GLU A 122 23.33 9.50 0.60
C GLU A 122 23.83 10.37 -0.56
N GLU A 123 23.12 10.36 -1.68
CA GLU A 123 23.47 11.14 -2.88
C GLU A 123 23.28 12.64 -2.68
N SER A 124 22.18 13.05 -2.03
CA SER A 124 21.86 14.47 -1.80
C SER A 124 21.36 14.72 -0.38
N PRO A 125 22.27 14.78 0.62
CA PRO A 125 21.92 14.96 2.02
C PRO A 125 20.99 16.14 2.31
N ASP A 126 21.18 17.27 1.64
CA ASP A 126 20.42 18.50 1.91
C ASP A 126 19.09 18.55 1.15
N ASP A 127 18.94 17.74 0.10
CA ASP A 127 17.81 17.82 -0.82
C ASP A 127 17.66 16.52 -1.64
N PRO A 128 17.11 15.45 -1.04
CA PRO A 128 16.90 14.16 -1.70
C PRO A 128 15.92 14.23 -2.88
N SER A 129 15.19 15.35 -3.05
CA SER A 129 14.34 15.58 -4.24
C SER A 129 15.15 15.75 -5.54
N LYS A 130 16.48 15.90 -5.44
CA LYS A 130 17.41 15.94 -6.58
C LYS A 130 17.84 14.57 -7.09
N SER A 131 17.48 13.48 -6.40
CA SER A 131 17.79 12.12 -6.86
C SER A 131 17.25 11.88 -8.27
N ILE A 132 17.98 11.07 -9.05
CA ILE A 132 17.59 10.70 -10.41
C ILE A 132 16.22 10.00 -10.48
N VAL A 133 15.76 9.41 -9.37
CA VAL A 133 14.44 8.77 -9.30
C VAL A 133 13.29 9.75 -9.56
N TRP A 134 13.55 11.06 -9.41
CA TRP A 134 12.59 12.15 -9.68
C TRP A 134 12.72 12.77 -11.07
N SER A 135 13.53 12.18 -11.95
CA SER A 135 13.65 12.60 -13.34
C SER A 135 12.55 12.00 -14.23
N ASP A 136 12.42 12.55 -15.44
CA ASP A 136 11.45 12.10 -16.44
C ASP A 136 11.72 10.67 -16.96
N ASP A 137 12.93 10.13 -16.73
CA ASP A 137 13.26 8.75 -17.08
C ASP A 137 12.84 7.75 -15.99
N PHE A 138 12.40 8.25 -14.82
CA PHE A 138 11.99 7.46 -13.64
C PHE A 138 10.55 7.78 -13.25
N PHE A 139 10.27 8.31 -12.06
CA PHE A 139 8.90 8.51 -11.56
C PHE A 139 8.36 9.92 -11.84
N GLY A 140 9.09 10.73 -12.60
CA GLY A 140 8.77 12.14 -12.79
C GLY A 140 9.05 12.99 -11.54
N PRO A 141 8.78 14.30 -11.59
CA PRO A 141 9.21 15.24 -10.57
C PRO A 141 8.69 14.86 -9.17
N HIS A 142 9.55 15.02 -8.16
CA HIS A 142 9.20 14.79 -6.75
C HIS A 142 7.99 15.61 -6.32
N HIS A 143 7.84 16.81 -6.88
CA HIS A 143 6.76 17.73 -6.58
C HIS A 143 5.94 18.00 -7.83
N GLY A 144 4.63 17.94 -7.66
CA GLY A 144 3.72 18.36 -8.71
C GLY A 144 3.56 19.88 -8.77
N ASP A 145 2.98 20.32 -9.87
CA ASP A 145 2.77 21.72 -10.20
C ASP A 145 1.68 22.32 -9.30
N ALA A 146 2.06 23.21 -8.38
CA ALA A 146 1.15 23.88 -7.45
C ALA A 146 0.08 24.72 -8.18
N GLU A 147 0.36 25.21 -9.39
CA GLU A 147 -0.60 25.93 -10.22
C GLU A 147 -1.56 24.98 -10.96
N ASN A 148 -1.32 23.67 -10.88
CA ASN A 148 -2.16 22.61 -11.44
C ASN A 148 -2.43 21.50 -10.44
N MET A 149 -2.95 21.92 -9.29
CA MET A 149 -3.47 21.00 -8.30
C MET A 149 -2.42 20.01 -7.78
N PHE A 150 -1.15 20.43 -7.72
CA PHE A 150 0.00 19.59 -7.35
C PHE A 150 0.14 18.33 -8.21
N GLN A 151 -0.36 18.32 -9.45
CA GLN A 151 -0.19 17.16 -10.33
C GLN A 151 1.22 17.12 -10.92
N ILE A 152 1.79 15.92 -11.05
CA ILE A 152 3.02 15.73 -11.82
C ILE A 152 2.77 16.05 -13.30
N ARG A 153 3.77 16.59 -13.99
CA ARG A 153 3.62 17.15 -15.36
C ARG A 153 4.48 16.47 -16.42
N SER A 154 5.39 15.62 -16.01
CA SER A 154 6.38 14.98 -16.89
C SER A 154 6.75 13.59 -16.36
N GLY A 155 7.52 12.86 -17.17
CA GLY A 155 7.85 11.47 -16.93
C GLY A 155 6.75 10.48 -17.34
N PRO A 156 6.95 9.17 -17.09
CA PRO A 156 6.12 8.10 -17.64
C PRO A 156 4.68 8.09 -17.12
N PHE A 157 4.44 8.80 -16.01
CA PHE A 157 3.17 8.83 -15.29
C PHE A 157 2.47 10.20 -15.34
N ALA A 158 2.94 11.14 -16.16
CA ALA A 158 2.33 12.47 -16.29
C ALA A 158 0.82 12.42 -16.68
N ASP A 159 0.46 11.45 -17.52
CA ASP A 159 -0.93 11.22 -17.95
C ASP A 159 -1.68 10.21 -17.09
N TRP A 160 -1.07 9.72 -16.00
CA TRP A 160 -1.68 8.74 -15.11
C TRP A 160 -2.90 9.33 -14.42
N LYS A 161 -4.08 8.73 -14.66
CA LYS A 161 -5.36 9.19 -14.10
C LYS A 161 -5.77 8.34 -12.91
N VAL A 162 -6.15 9.02 -11.84
CA VAL A 162 -6.79 8.38 -10.68
C VAL A 162 -8.15 7.82 -11.13
N PRO A 163 -8.47 6.55 -10.84
CA PRO A 163 -9.76 5.98 -11.17
C PRO A 163 -10.88 6.86 -10.63
N SER A 164 -11.86 7.17 -11.45
CA SER A 164 -13.07 7.88 -11.05
C SER A 164 -14.30 7.12 -11.48
N GLY A 165 -15.40 7.35 -10.76
CA GLY A 165 -16.66 6.70 -11.04
C GLY A 165 -17.39 6.32 -9.77
N ASP A 166 -18.63 5.90 -9.99
CA ASP A 166 -19.43 5.29 -8.95
C ASP A 166 -18.92 3.85 -8.73
N TRP A 167 -17.94 3.72 -7.86
CA TRP A 167 -17.42 2.42 -7.45
C TRP A 167 -18.34 1.76 -6.41
N PHE A 168 -19.61 2.20 -6.24
CA PHE A 168 -20.65 1.48 -5.47
C PHE A 168 -21.00 0.09 -6.06
N GLN A 169 -20.35 -0.31 -7.17
CA GLN A 169 -20.41 -1.67 -7.73
C GLN A 169 -19.16 -2.54 -7.44
N GLY A 170 -18.26 -2.08 -6.57
CA GLY A 170 -17.08 -2.84 -6.13
C GLY A 170 -17.42 -4.16 -5.41
N PRO A 171 -16.40 -5.00 -5.14
CA PRO A 171 -16.60 -6.30 -4.52
C PRO A 171 -17.43 -6.22 -3.24
N PRO A 172 -18.22 -7.27 -2.97
CA PRO A 172 -19.15 -7.31 -1.87
C PRO A 172 -18.47 -7.05 -0.52
N ARG A 173 -18.92 -6.02 0.22
CA ARG A 173 -18.54 -5.76 1.62
C ARG A 173 -19.71 -6.07 2.53
N LEU A 174 -19.45 -6.56 3.74
CA LEU A 174 -20.51 -6.79 4.72
C LEU A 174 -20.93 -5.44 5.33
N ASP A 175 -22.16 -5.00 5.03
CA ASP A 175 -22.81 -3.89 5.70
C ASP A 175 -23.25 -4.35 7.10
N LEU A 176 -22.54 -3.87 8.12
CA LEU A 176 -22.75 -4.34 9.49
C LEU A 176 -24.05 -3.84 10.14
N ASN A 177 -24.79 -2.92 9.49
CA ASN A 177 -26.09 -2.45 9.97
C ASN A 177 -27.22 -3.38 9.53
N SER A 178 -27.15 -3.85 8.29
CA SER A 178 -28.11 -4.80 7.70
C SER A 178 -27.69 -6.25 7.91
N GLY A 179 -26.41 -6.51 8.16
CA GLY A 179 -25.83 -7.85 8.08
C GLY A 179 -25.77 -8.38 6.65
N GLU A 180 -26.06 -7.54 5.65
CA GLU A 180 -26.10 -7.92 4.24
C GLU A 180 -24.80 -7.55 3.56
N ILE A 181 -24.52 -8.26 2.48
CA ILE A 181 -23.44 -7.89 1.58
C ILE A 181 -23.92 -6.72 0.70
N VAL A 182 -23.27 -5.57 0.81
CA VAL A 182 -23.46 -4.41 -0.07
C VAL A 182 -22.33 -4.28 -1.05
N HIS A 183 -22.62 -3.77 -2.23
CA HIS A 183 -21.61 -3.44 -3.22
C HIS A 183 -21.04 -2.06 -2.93
N GLY A 184 -19.72 -1.87 -3.10
CA GLY A 184 -19.17 -0.54 -3.28
C GLY A 184 -17.96 -0.06 -2.49
N VAL A 185 -17.19 0.84 -3.09
CA VAL A 185 -16.22 1.73 -2.43
C VAL A 185 -16.76 3.17 -2.51
N PRO A 186 -16.94 3.88 -1.38
CA PRO A 186 -17.12 5.33 -1.44
C PRO A 186 -15.86 5.96 -2.04
N SER A 187 -15.99 6.60 -3.20
CA SER A 187 -14.97 7.53 -3.70
C SER A 187 -14.85 8.71 -2.75
N ASN A 188 -13.81 9.49 -2.91
CA ASN A 188 -13.77 10.80 -2.28
C ASN A 188 -14.93 11.69 -2.79
N PRO A 189 -15.14 12.87 -2.19
CA PRO A 189 -16.29 13.72 -2.54
C PRO A 189 -16.33 14.23 -3.99
N TYR A 190 -15.24 14.07 -4.74
CA TYR A 190 -15.12 14.49 -6.14
C TYR A 190 -15.24 13.31 -7.12
N GLY A 191 -15.55 12.10 -6.63
CA GLY A 191 -15.74 10.92 -7.46
C GLY A 191 -14.44 10.19 -7.83
N PHE A 192 -13.31 10.55 -7.23
CA PHE A 192 -12.03 9.86 -7.42
C PHE A 192 -11.82 8.79 -6.35
N LEU A 193 -11.22 7.67 -6.73
CA LEU A 193 -10.89 6.57 -5.83
C LEU A 193 -9.72 6.98 -4.92
N ARG A 194 -10.06 7.75 -3.91
CA ARG A 194 -9.21 8.24 -2.83
C ARG A 194 -9.90 8.00 -1.49
N GLY A 195 -9.17 8.17 -0.39
CA GLY A 195 -9.74 8.04 0.94
C GLY A 195 -10.92 8.98 1.17
N PHE A 196 -11.86 8.56 2.04
CA PHE A 196 -13.15 9.24 2.22
C PHE A 196 -13.04 10.72 2.60
N ALA A 197 -12.02 11.05 3.40
CA ALA A 197 -11.74 12.40 3.86
C ALA A 197 -10.82 13.19 2.92
N ASN A 198 -10.19 12.51 1.94
CA ASN A 198 -9.24 13.16 1.05
C ASN A 198 -9.97 14.03 0.04
N SER A 199 -9.97 15.34 0.27
CA SER A 199 -10.67 16.32 -0.56
C SER A 199 -9.90 16.69 -1.83
N ASN A 200 -9.04 15.82 -2.35
CA ASN A 200 -8.27 16.07 -3.57
C ASN A 200 -9.14 15.88 -4.83
N PRO A 201 -9.44 16.96 -5.59
CA PRO A 201 -10.25 16.89 -6.82
C PRO A 201 -9.42 16.60 -8.08
N ALA A 202 -8.11 16.42 -7.97
CA ALA A 202 -7.23 16.34 -9.14
C ALA A 202 -7.47 15.03 -9.91
N PRO A 203 -7.59 15.07 -11.25
CA PRO A 203 -7.80 13.86 -12.05
C PRO A 203 -6.55 13.01 -12.24
N GLY A 204 -5.35 13.59 -12.08
CA GLY A 204 -4.07 12.91 -12.16
C GLY A 204 -3.39 12.72 -10.81
N ILE A 205 -2.21 12.13 -10.85
CA ILE A 205 -1.33 11.90 -9.69
C ILE A 205 -0.80 13.21 -9.14
N THR A 206 -0.88 13.35 -7.82
CA THR A 206 -0.52 14.55 -7.07
C THR A 206 0.55 14.30 -6.02
N ARG A 207 1.49 15.25 -5.91
CA ARG A 207 2.62 15.23 -4.97
C ARG A 207 2.88 16.65 -4.46
N ALA A 208 2.92 16.85 -3.14
CA ALA A 208 3.16 18.16 -2.53
C ALA A 208 4.48 18.20 -1.75
N ASN A 209 5.19 19.32 -1.83
CA ASN A 209 6.47 19.55 -1.13
C ASN A 209 6.31 19.98 0.33
N GLN A 210 5.17 19.68 0.91
CA GLN A 210 4.80 20.17 2.23
C GLN A 210 3.81 19.22 2.89
N VAL A 211 3.83 19.22 4.21
CA VAL A 211 2.79 18.65 5.05
C VAL A 211 2.22 19.79 5.87
N CYS A 212 0.97 20.16 5.60
CA CYS A 212 0.28 21.25 6.30
C CYS A 212 1.01 22.60 6.32
N GLY A 213 1.66 22.95 5.20
CA GLY A 213 2.43 24.19 5.06
C GLY A 213 3.86 24.10 5.59
N GLU A 214 4.21 23.03 6.30
CA GLU A 214 5.59 22.74 6.69
C GLU A 214 6.30 22.02 5.56
N LYS A 215 7.49 22.51 5.22
CA LYS A 215 8.30 22.02 4.11
C LYS A 215 8.77 20.58 4.33
N SER A 216 8.64 19.76 3.28
CA SER A 216 9.00 18.33 3.27
C SER A 216 10.48 18.05 3.65
N GLU A 217 11.36 19.03 3.42
CA GLU A 217 12.79 18.99 3.71
C GLU A 217 13.09 18.83 5.22
N VAL A 218 12.20 19.32 6.08
CA VAL A 218 12.30 19.15 7.54
C VAL A 218 12.11 17.69 7.94
N TYR A 219 11.25 16.95 7.23
CA TYR A 219 10.98 15.54 7.47
C TYR A 219 12.10 14.64 6.96
N ALA A 220 12.79 15.08 5.90
CA ALA A 220 13.88 14.35 5.28
C ALA A 220 15.03 14.07 6.27
N GLY A 221 15.36 15.03 7.15
CA GLY A 221 16.39 14.86 8.18
C GLY A 221 16.06 13.79 9.24
N ILE A 222 14.79 13.44 9.42
CA ILE A 222 14.32 12.46 10.41
C ILE A 222 14.54 11.02 9.93
N ALA A 223 14.52 10.80 8.61
CA ALA A 223 14.53 9.47 8.00
C ALA A 223 15.92 8.86 7.78
N ARG A 224 16.99 9.67 7.73
CA ARG A 224 18.34 9.27 7.30
C ARG A 224 18.90 8.02 8.00
N ASP A 225 18.56 7.81 9.27
CA ASP A 225 19.06 6.66 10.06
C ASP A 225 17.91 5.73 10.53
N ALA A 226 16.69 5.96 10.05
CA ALA A 226 15.50 5.30 10.59
C ALA A 226 15.51 3.79 10.30
N VAL A 227 15.96 3.36 9.11
CA VAL A 227 16.07 1.95 8.74
C VAL A 227 17.08 1.21 9.63
N ALA A 228 18.28 1.77 9.77
CA ALA A 228 19.35 1.19 10.61
C ALA A 228 18.92 1.07 12.07
N GLY A 229 18.20 2.06 12.60
CA GLY A 229 17.63 2.03 13.95
C GLY A 229 16.58 0.93 14.17
N CYS A 230 15.89 0.48 13.11
CA CYS A 230 14.89 -0.58 13.18
C CYS A 230 15.47 -1.99 13.00
N LEU A 231 16.59 -2.17 12.30
CA LEU A 231 17.16 -3.51 12.08
C LEU A 231 17.68 -4.19 13.37
N ASN A 232 17.98 -3.42 14.41
CA ASN A 232 18.48 -3.94 15.69
C ASN A 232 17.37 -4.46 16.64
N ARG A 233 16.10 -4.44 16.23
CA ARG A 233 15.00 -4.93 17.08
C ARG A 233 15.01 -6.44 17.18
N THR A 234 14.65 -6.98 18.34
CA THR A 234 14.81 -8.42 18.63
C THR A 234 13.51 -9.23 18.53
N SER A 235 12.35 -8.56 18.53
CA SER A 235 11.05 -9.19 18.35
C SER A 235 10.29 -8.58 17.17
N TYR A 236 9.36 -9.35 16.60
CA TYR A 236 8.55 -8.91 15.48
C TYR A 236 7.79 -7.62 15.79
N MET A 237 7.20 -7.52 16.98
CA MET A 237 6.39 -6.35 17.36
C MET A 237 7.22 -5.09 17.57
N GLU A 238 8.46 -5.20 18.07
CA GLU A 238 9.36 -4.05 18.18
C GLU A 238 9.82 -3.58 16.81
N PHE A 239 10.15 -4.52 15.91
CA PHE A 239 10.54 -4.21 14.53
C PHE A 239 9.39 -3.53 13.78
N PHE A 240 8.21 -4.14 13.80
CA PHE A 240 6.99 -3.59 13.22
C PHE A 240 6.69 -2.17 13.71
N LYS A 241 6.67 -1.96 15.04
CA LYS A 241 6.41 -0.63 15.59
C LYS A 241 7.44 0.40 15.12
N CYS A 242 8.71 0.01 15.04
CA CYS A 242 9.75 0.90 14.54
C CYS A 242 9.55 1.27 13.06
N ILE A 243 9.18 0.30 12.21
CA ILE A 243 8.98 0.57 10.77
C ILE A 243 7.71 1.39 10.49
N ASP A 244 6.59 1.02 11.11
CA ASP A 244 5.26 1.55 10.75
C ASP A 244 4.83 2.75 11.62
N PHE A 245 5.35 2.88 12.85
CA PHE A 245 5.09 4.02 13.74
C PHE A 245 6.32 4.87 14.05
N GLY A 246 7.54 4.35 13.85
CA GLY A 246 8.77 5.04 14.25
C GLY A 246 8.94 5.19 15.77
N THR A 247 9.72 6.18 16.20
CA THR A 247 10.04 6.44 17.61
C THR A 247 9.16 7.49 18.27
N ASN A 248 8.56 8.38 17.48
CA ASN A 248 7.73 9.49 17.95
C ASN A 248 6.29 9.41 17.43
N GLY A 249 5.91 8.32 16.77
CA GLY A 249 4.55 8.09 16.27
C GLY A 249 4.29 8.82 14.95
N GLY A 250 4.62 8.15 13.84
CA GLY A 250 4.49 8.64 12.46
C GLY A 250 5.81 8.94 11.74
N ASP A 251 6.96 8.72 12.39
CA ASP A 251 8.31 8.97 11.85
C ASP A 251 9.04 7.69 11.39
N GLY A 252 8.32 6.59 11.24
CA GLY A 252 8.88 5.33 10.79
C GLY A 252 9.32 5.37 9.32
N PRO A 253 10.28 4.52 8.90
CA PRO A 253 10.70 4.37 7.50
C PRO A 253 9.57 4.23 6.47
N HIS A 254 8.48 3.53 6.82
CA HIS A 254 7.32 3.38 5.94
C HIS A 254 6.50 4.68 5.81
N PRO A 255 5.87 5.23 6.87
CA PRO A 255 5.05 6.43 6.75
C PRO A 255 5.83 7.68 6.33
N PHE A 256 7.16 7.70 6.54
CA PHE A 256 8.03 8.77 6.05
C PHE A 256 7.93 8.94 4.52
N ALA A 257 8.09 7.87 3.74
CA ALA A 257 8.08 7.98 2.28
C ALA A 257 6.72 8.48 1.79
N HIS A 258 5.63 7.97 2.37
CA HIS A 258 4.27 8.41 2.10
C HIS A 258 4.10 9.92 2.36
N SER A 259 4.58 10.43 3.50
CA SER A 259 4.49 11.87 3.82
C SER A 259 5.35 12.73 2.92
N TRP A 260 6.58 12.30 2.69
CA TRP A 260 7.58 13.11 2.01
C TRP A 260 7.26 13.33 0.53
N VAL A 261 6.79 12.29 -0.17
CA VAL A 261 6.45 12.38 -1.60
C VAL A 261 5.00 12.82 -1.81
N GLY A 262 4.07 12.29 -1.00
CA GLY A 262 2.65 12.60 -1.16
C GLY A 262 2.32 14.03 -0.70
N GLY A 263 2.73 14.38 0.52
CA GLY A 263 2.43 15.67 1.12
C GLY A 263 0.93 15.95 1.29
N SER A 264 0.62 17.15 1.78
CA SER A 264 -0.74 17.63 2.02
C SER A 264 -0.83 19.15 2.01
N TRP A 265 -2.02 19.69 1.70
CA TRP A 265 -2.24 21.14 1.55
C TRP A 265 -3.68 21.54 1.94
N GLY A 266 -3.95 22.85 1.89
CA GLY A 266 -5.30 23.39 1.95
C GLY A 266 -5.96 23.36 3.33
N ALA A 267 -5.22 23.18 4.42
CA ALA A 267 -5.72 23.54 5.76
C ALA A 267 -4.83 24.65 6.35
N ASN A 268 -5.42 25.84 6.49
CA ASN A 268 -4.71 27.04 6.95
C ASN A 268 -4.42 27.06 8.46
N ASP A 269 -4.91 26.08 9.21
CA ASP A 269 -4.67 25.91 10.65
C ASP A 269 -3.48 24.99 10.96
N GLY A 270 -2.72 24.57 9.94
CA GLY A 270 -1.54 23.72 10.09
C GLY A 270 -1.85 22.27 10.50
N ASN A 271 -3.12 21.85 10.47
CA ASN A 271 -3.57 20.56 11.02
C ASN A 271 -4.25 19.64 9.99
N CYS A 272 -3.88 19.81 8.72
CA CYS A 272 -4.44 19.06 7.59
C CYS A 272 -4.25 17.53 7.70
N SER A 273 -3.11 17.06 8.22
CA SER A 273 -2.75 15.64 8.30
C SER A 273 -3.66 14.91 9.30
N LYS A 274 -3.85 15.45 10.49
CA LYS A 274 -4.79 14.91 11.49
C LYS A 274 -6.23 14.88 10.98
N LYS A 275 -6.61 15.90 10.21
CA LYS A 275 -7.91 15.99 9.54
C LYS A 275 -8.08 14.98 8.41
N GLN A 276 -7.01 14.42 7.85
CA GLN A 276 -7.07 13.46 6.75
C GLN A 276 -6.89 12.01 7.19
N LEU A 277 -6.17 11.76 8.29
CA LEU A 277 -5.82 10.42 8.77
C LEU A 277 -6.79 9.86 9.83
N ASP A 278 -7.16 10.64 10.86
CA ASP A 278 -7.91 10.10 12.01
C ASP A 278 -9.29 10.72 12.20
N THR A 279 -9.40 12.05 12.17
CA THR A 279 -10.68 12.72 12.48
C THR A 279 -11.56 12.87 11.26
N GLY A 280 -10.99 13.10 10.07
CA GLY A 280 -11.78 13.28 8.85
C GLY A 280 -12.46 12.03 8.36
N ILE A 281 -11.93 10.83 8.63
CA ILE A 281 -12.61 9.58 8.27
C ILE A 281 -13.91 9.47 9.06
N SER A 282 -13.86 9.69 10.38
CA SER A 282 -15.05 9.75 11.23
C SER A 282 -16.01 10.86 10.77
N ASP A 283 -15.52 12.06 10.46
CA ASP A 283 -16.36 13.17 10.03
C ASP A 283 -17.00 12.95 8.64
N ALA A 284 -16.29 12.30 7.72
CA ALA A 284 -16.80 11.87 6.41
C ALA A 284 -17.90 10.81 6.56
N ILE A 285 -17.64 9.79 7.39
CA ILE A 285 -18.58 8.70 7.71
C ILE A 285 -19.85 9.24 8.37
N ASN A 286 -19.72 10.24 9.23
CA ASN A 286 -20.85 10.90 9.90
C ASN A 286 -21.60 11.90 9.01
N GLY A 287 -21.13 12.14 7.78
CA GLY A 287 -21.73 13.11 6.85
C GLY A 287 -21.57 14.57 7.28
N CYS A 288 -20.56 14.87 8.11
CA CYS A 288 -20.27 16.20 8.63
C CYS A 288 -19.51 17.09 7.63
N ILE A 289 -18.88 16.48 6.63
CA ILE A 289 -18.09 17.17 5.60
C ILE A 289 -18.99 17.57 4.43
N ALA A 290 -18.92 18.83 4.02
CA ALA A 290 -19.53 19.32 2.80
C ALA A 290 -18.48 19.90 1.85
N CYS A 291 -18.63 19.57 0.57
CA CYS A 291 -17.77 20.08 -0.50
C CYS A 291 -18.62 21.01 -1.35
N PHE A 292 -18.56 22.31 -1.04
CA PHE A 292 -19.44 23.31 -1.66
C PHE A 292 -19.05 23.64 -3.10
N LYS A 293 -17.83 23.27 -3.52
CA LYS A 293 -17.33 23.49 -4.87
C LYS A 293 -17.25 22.16 -5.59
N THR A 294 -18.11 21.96 -6.58
CA THR A 294 -18.13 20.74 -7.40
C THR A 294 -17.32 20.87 -8.69
N ASN A 295 -16.91 22.11 -9.05
CA ASN A 295 -16.02 22.41 -10.17
C ASN A 295 -14.91 23.35 -9.70
N CYS A 296 -13.67 22.89 -9.82
CA CYS A 296 -12.49 23.62 -9.34
C CYS A 296 -11.56 24.09 -10.45
N THR A 297 -12.06 24.11 -11.68
CA THR A 297 -11.33 24.64 -12.83
C THR A 297 -11.02 26.13 -12.62
N GLY A 298 -9.74 26.50 -12.65
CA GLY A 298 -9.29 27.89 -12.52
C GLY A 298 -9.27 28.44 -11.09
N LEU A 299 -9.59 27.63 -10.09
CA LEU A 299 -9.41 27.97 -8.68
C LEU A 299 -8.05 27.46 -8.19
N LYS A 300 -7.49 28.11 -7.16
CA LYS A 300 -6.39 27.50 -6.42
C LYS A 300 -6.89 26.28 -5.68
N LEU A 301 -6.06 25.24 -5.57
CA LEU A 301 -6.48 24.00 -4.96
C LEU A 301 -6.76 24.14 -3.46
N GLU A 302 -6.05 25.03 -2.77
CA GLU A 302 -6.32 25.44 -1.38
C GLU A 302 -7.73 26.02 -1.18
N ASP A 303 -8.36 26.54 -2.25
CA ASP A 303 -9.72 27.07 -2.26
C ASP A 303 -10.77 26.03 -2.74
N CYS A 304 -10.33 24.81 -3.05
CA CYS A 304 -11.13 23.66 -3.49
C CYS A 304 -10.96 22.46 -2.54
N VAL A 305 -11.11 22.71 -1.25
CA VAL A 305 -11.14 21.67 -0.22
C VAL A 305 -12.52 21.64 0.42
N CYS A 306 -12.88 20.50 0.99
CA CYS A 306 -14.13 20.38 1.72
C CYS A 306 -14.01 21.02 3.11
N GLU A 307 -15.15 21.34 3.71
CA GLU A 307 -15.26 22.00 5.01
C GLU A 307 -16.26 21.25 5.90
N ILE A 308 -16.15 21.37 7.22
CA ILE A 308 -17.19 20.88 8.12
C ILE A 308 -18.37 21.86 8.07
N SER A 309 -19.53 21.39 7.64
CA SER A 309 -20.69 22.25 7.36
C SER A 309 -21.59 22.45 8.59
N HIS A 310 -21.96 23.70 8.86
CA HIS A 310 -22.95 24.05 9.89
C HIS A 310 -24.31 23.37 9.63
N ASP A 311 -24.81 23.40 8.40
CA ASP A 311 -26.06 22.74 8.03
C ASP A 311 -25.97 21.21 8.12
N ALA A 312 -24.80 20.62 7.86
CA ALA A 312 -24.57 19.19 8.07
C ALA A 312 -24.57 18.83 9.56
N CYS A 313 -23.95 19.66 10.40
CA CYS A 313 -24.02 19.54 11.85
C CYS A 313 -25.48 19.60 12.36
N GLU A 314 -26.29 20.54 11.89
CA GLU A 314 -27.70 20.68 12.31
C GLU A 314 -28.56 19.47 11.92
N ARG A 315 -28.24 18.80 10.80
CA ARG A 315 -28.88 17.54 10.39
C ARG A 315 -28.47 16.36 11.29
N ALA A 316 -27.20 16.28 11.70
CA ALA A 316 -26.71 15.24 12.60
C ALA A 316 -27.27 15.35 14.03
N ASP A 317 -27.72 16.53 14.43
CA ASP A 317 -28.36 16.81 15.72
C ASP A 317 -29.85 16.43 15.79
N GLN A 318 -30.45 15.98 14.67
CA GLN A 318 -31.84 15.54 14.61
C GLN A 318 -32.01 14.17 15.28
N PRO A 319 -33.11 13.93 16.04
CA PRO A 319 -33.34 12.69 16.77
C PRO A 319 -33.41 11.41 15.90
N ASN A 320 -33.56 11.56 14.58
CA ASN A 320 -33.60 10.47 13.60
C ASN A 320 -32.43 10.51 12.59
N ALA A 321 -31.33 11.20 12.90
CA ALA A 321 -30.17 11.23 12.02
C ALA A 321 -29.57 9.81 11.84
N THR A 322 -29.38 9.39 10.59
CA THR A 322 -28.67 8.15 10.25
C THR A 322 -27.16 8.41 10.28
N CYS A 323 -26.49 8.08 11.38
CA CYS A 323 -25.02 8.10 11.46
C CYS A 323 -24.46 6.69 11.26
N GLN A 324 -23.36 6.55 10.51
CA GLN A 324 -22.58 5.32 10.50
C GLN A 324 -21.73 5.25 11.77
N ARG A 325 -21.97 4.25 12.60
CA ARG A 325 -21.17 3.99 13.81
C ARG A 325 -19.87 3.31 13.37
N PHE A 326 -18.69 3.94 13.46
CA PHE A 326 -17.40 3.25 13.24
C PHE A 326 -16.21 3.69 14.11
N ALA A 327 -15.26 2.75 14.25
CA ALA A 327 -14.10 2.70 15.14
C ALA A 327 -12.87 3.47 14.60
N GLY A 328 -11.94 3.78 15.51
CA GLY A 328 -10.60 4.30 15.18
C GLY A 328 -9.54 3.75 16.14
N GLY A 329 -8.29 3.64 15.65
CA GLY A 329 -7.06 3.43 16.43
C GLY A 329 -6.81 4.58 17.42
N ASP A 330 -5.89 4.53 18.38
CA ASP A 330 -4.74 3.67 18.62
C ASP A 330 -4.82 2.89 19.96
N ASN A 331 -4.17 1.73 20.03
CA ASN A 331 -3.83 0.97 21.24
C ASN A 331 -4.98 0.43 22.14
N GLY A 332 -6.19 0.18 21.62
CA GLY A 332 -7.26 -0.46 22.39
C GLY A 332 -8.21 -1.32 21.56
N PRO A 333 -8.94 -2.28 22.19
CA PRO A 333 -9.89 -3.14 21.51
C PRO A 333 -11.03 -2.30 20.93
N GLY A 334 -10.92 -1.99 19.63
CA GLY A 334 -11.88 -1.15 18.92
C GLY A 334 -13.03 -1.99 18.37
N TRP A 335 -14.05 -2.29 19.20
CA TRP A 335 -15.47 -2.23 18.83
C TRP A 335 -16.44 -2.65 19.94
N LEU A 336 -17.39 -1.77 20.27
CA LEU A 336 -18.65 -2.05 20.97
C LEU A 336 -19.82 -1.72 20.01
N PRO A 337 -20.58 -2.72 19.50
CA PRO A 337 -21.71 -2.53 18.56
C PRO A 337 -22.81 -1.58 19.07
N THR A 338 -22.79 -1.26 20.36
CA THR A 338 -23.73 -0.39 21.06
C THR A 338 -23.28 1.07 21.12
N ALA A 339 -22.16 1.44 20.47
CA ALA A 339 -21.65 2.81 20.52
C ALA A 339 -22.73 3.81 20.03
N PRO A 340 -23.03 4.86 20.81
CA PRO A 340 -24.02 5.87 20.42
C PRO A 340 -23.54 6.65 19.19
N CYS A 341 -24.47 7.16 18.39
CA CYS A 341 -24.17 8.13 17.34
C CYS A 341 -23.40 9.30 17.97
N LYS A 342 -22.26 9.66 17.39
CA LYS A 342 -21.48 10.82 17.83
C LYS A 342 -21.88 12.03 17.01
N LYS A 343 -22.15 13.14 17.70
CA LYS A 343 -22.29 14.46 17.05
C LYS A 343 -20.98 14.84 16.38
N CYS A 344 -21.05 15.61 15.28
CA CYS A 344 -19.86 16.19 14.66
C CYS A 344 -19.03 16.93 15.72
N PRO A 345 -17.69 16.80 15.73
CA PRO A 345 -16.84 17.62 16.59
C PRO A 345 -17.11 19.11 16.31
N GLU A 346 -17.10 19.92 17.38
CA GLU A 346 -17.50 21.34 17.42
C GLU A 346 -17.53 22.04 16.05
N CYS A 347 -18.70 22.47 15.61
CA CYS A 347 -18.95 23.12 14.31
C CYS A 347 -18.24 24.48 14.24
N ARG A 348 -16.93 24.45 14.07
CA ARG A 348 -16.05 25.60 13.94
C ARG A 348 -16.14 26.12 12.51
N ARG A 349 -16.38 27.43 12.38
CA ARG A 349 -16.53 28.15 11.12
C ARG A 349 -15.28 28.10 10.21
N ASP A 350 -14.12 27.67 10.73
CA ASP A 350 -12.84 27.60 10.01
C ASP A 350 -12.26 26.16 9.99
N SER A 351 -12.90 25.22 9.28
CA SER A 351 -12.50 23.81 9.29
C SER A 351 -12.30 23.21 7.90
N GLN A 352 -11.56 23.94 7.05
CA GLN A 352 -10.99 23.36 5.84
C GLN A 352 -10.29 22.03 6.18
N MET A 353 -10.71 20.95 5.51
CA MET A 353 -10.20 19.59 5.72
C MET A 353 -8.79 19.42 5.11
N GLY A 354 -8.43 20.27 4.15
CA GLY A 354 -7.27 20.08 3.32
C GLY A 354 -7.43 18.89 2.35
N ALA A 355 -6.39 18.64 1.57
CA ALA A 355 -6.27 17.45 0.75
C ALA A 355 -4.87 16.81 0.87
N ALA A 356 -4.78 15.55 0.49
CA ALA A 356 -3.57 14.73 0.50
C ALA A 356 -3.13 14.42 -0.94
N GLY A 357 -1.81 14.38 -1.16
CA GLY A 357 -1.26 13.80 -2.38
C GLY A 357 -1.51 12.30 -2.43
N ASP A 358 -1.44 11.74 -3.63
CA ASP A 358 -1.88 10.36 -3.86
C ASP A 358 -0.99 9.35 -3.14
N PHE A 359 0.29 9.64 -2.90
CA PHE A 359 1.14 8.75 -2.11
C PHE A 359 0.88 8.83 -0.59
N TRP A 360 0.37 9.96 -0.08
CA TRP A 360 0.11 10.13 1.35
C TRP A 360 -1.21 9.48 1.79
N ASP A 361 -2.15 9.28 0.88
CA ASP A 361 -3.48 8.74 1.16
C ASP A 361 -3.41 7.26 1.56
N GLY A 362 -3.44 6.95 2.86
CA GLY A 362 -3.29 5.59 3.37
C GLY A 362 -4.35 4.58 2.91
N LEU A 363 -5.49 5.01 2.35
CA LEU A 363 -6.48 4.06 1.80
C LEU A 363 -6.17 3.72 0.33
N SER A 364 -5.59 4.67 -0.40
CA SER A 364 -5.49 4.62 -1.85
C SER A 364 -4.11 4.97 -2.39
N SER A 365 -3.08 4.91 -1.54
CA SER A 365 -1.67 5.13 -1.89
C SER A 365 -1.17 4.27 -3.06
N PRO A 366 -1.73 3.07 -3.35
CA PRO A 366 -1.40 2.38 -4.59
C PRO A 366 -1.83 3.11 -5.87
N ASN A 367 -2.58 4.21 -5.82
CA ASN A 367 -2.79 5.07 -7.00
C ASN A 367 -1.47 5.58 -7.56
N GLU A 368 -0.52 5.93 -6.69
CA GLU A 368 0.81 6.43 -7.04
C GLU A 368 1.70 5.26 -7.52
N PRO A 369 2.21 5.28 -8.76
CA PRO A 369 3.07 4.22 -9.29
C PRO A 369 4.33 3.93 -8.48
N LEU A 370 4.88 4.93 -7.75
CA LEU A 370 6.01 4.74 -6.84
C LEU A 370 5.73 3.71 -5.72
N PHE A 371 4.47 3.50 -5.31
CA PHE A 371 4.07 2.50 -4.32
C PHE A 371 4.64 1.11 -4.63
N TRP A 372 4.62 0.75 -5.91
CA TRP A 372 5.06 -0.55 -6.40
C TRP A 372 6.58 -0.72 -6.46
N SER A 373 7.35 0.30 -6.07
CA SER A 373 8.78 0.20 -5.79
C SER A 373 9.12 0.54 -4.34
N HIS A 374 8.29 1.32 -3.64
CA HIS A 374 8.44 1.56 -2.21
C HIS A 374 8.19 0.30 -1.36
N HIS A 375 7.04 -0.37 -1.53
CA HIS A 375 6.71 -1.53 -0.69
C HIS A 375 7.60 -2.76 -0.92
N PRO A 376 8.17 -3.00 -2.12
CA PRO A 376 9.29 -3.94 -2.27
C PRO A 376 10.51 -3.56 -1.41
N ASN A 377 10.81 -2.29 -1.20
CA ASN A 377 11.90 -1.89 -0.29
C ASN A 377 11.51 -2.12 1.18
N VAL A 378 10.27 -1.82 1.57
CA VAL A 378 9.76 -2.16 2.92
C VAL A 378 9.87 -3.67 3.17
N ASP A 379 9.50 -4.47 2.18
CA ASP A 379 9.63 -5.93 2.25
C ASP A 379 11.09 -6.41 2.25
N ARG A 380 11.98 -5.74 1.51
CA ARG A 380 13.44 -5.96 1.58
C ARG A 380 13.97 -5.74 2.99
N ILE A 381 13.58 -4.66 3.65
CA ILE A 381 13.98 -4.33 5.02
C ILE A 381 13.44 -5.40 5.98
N PHE A 382 12.18 -5.83 5.83
CA PHE A 382 11.62 -6.92 6.61
C PHE A 382 12.37 -8.24 6.41
N MET A 383 12.66 -8.63 5.17
CA MET A 383 13.45 -9.83 4.86
C MET A 383 14.86 -9.77 5.46
N SER A 384 15.48 -8.58 5.44
CA SER A 384 16.80 -8.34 6.02
C SER A 384 16.78 -8.52 7.54
N TRP A 385 15.79 -7.94 8.22
CA TRP A 385 15.58 -8.15 9.65
C TRP A 385 15.36 -9.64 9.97
N GLN A 386 14.52 -10.34 9.20
CA GLN A 386 14.27 -11.77 9.37
C GLN A 386 15.56 -12.60 9.26
N LEU A 387 16.46 -12.27 8.31
CA LEU A 387 17.76 -12.92 8.16
C LEU A 387 18.69 -12.65 9.35
N LEU A 388 18.75 -11.40 9.82
CA LEU A 388 19.58 -10.99 10.96
C LEU A 388 19.14 -11.72 12.25
N VAL A 389 17.83 -11.83 12.50
CA VAL A 389 17.34 -12.52 13.71
C VAL A 389 17.41 -14.05 13.62
N SER A 390 17.31 -14.62 12.40
CA SER A 390 17.37 -16.08 12.17
C SER A 390 18.79 -16.66 12.26
N GLY A 391 19.83 -15.82 12.21
CA GLY A 391 21.23 -16.25 12.41
C GLY A 391 21.58 -16.61 13.86
N ASN A 392 20.67 -16.39 14.80
CA ASN A 392 20.85 -16.71 16.21
C ASN A 392 20.04 -17.96 16.57
N GLU A 393 20.70 -19.11 16.78
CA GLU A 393 20.07 -20.40 17.09
C GLU A 393 19.15 -20.38 18.35
N SER A 394 19.26 -19.33 19.17
CA SER A 394 18.43 -19.13 20.36
C SER A 394 17.14 -18.34 20.09
N THR A 395 16.96 -17.79 18.88
CA THR A 395 15.82 -16.95 18.55
C THR A 395 14.69 -17.81 17.96
N PRO A 396 13.48 -17.79 18.55
CA PRO A 396 12.30 -18.42 17.95
C PRO A 396 12.04 -17.90 16.52
N LEU A 397 11.26 -18.66 15.73
CA LEU A 397 10.93 -18.40 14.31
C LEU A 397 10.81 -16.89 13.98
N PRO A 398 11.16 -16.43 12.76
CA PRO A 398 11.26 -15.00 12.35
C PRO A 398 9.95 -14.18 12.39
N TYR A 399 8.96 -14.64 13.16
CA TYR A 399 7.69 -14.02 13.52
C TYR A 399 7.39 -14.20 15.02
N SER A 400 8.40 -14.48 15.86
CA SER A 400 8.21 -14.57 17.30
C SER A 400 7.73 -13.23 17.87
N GLY A 401 6.63 -13.29 18.61
CA GLY A 401 5.92 -12.11 19.09
C GLY A 401 4.74 -11.68 18.22
N PHE A 402 4.50 -12.32 17.07
CA PHE A 402 3.26 -12.12 16.33
C PHE A 402 2.06 -12.48 17.22
N PRO A 403 1.03 -11.63 17.35
CA PRO A 403 -0.08 -11.90 18.25
C PRO A 403 -0.86 -13.16 17.86
N PRO A 404 -1.01 -14.16 18.75
CA PRO A 404 -1.79 -15.36 18.43
C PRO A 404 -3.31 -15.11 18.52
N GLN A 405 -3.74 -14.18 19.38
CA GLN A 405 -5.15 -13.84 19.65
C GLN A 405 -5.24 -12.51 20.41
N GLY A 406 -6.44 -11.92 20.49
CA GLY A 406 -6.76 -10.75 21.31
C GLY A 406 -6.72 -9.40 20.58
N TYR A 407 -6.37 -9.38 19.29
CA TYR A 407 -6.45 -8.23 18.42
C TYR A 407 -7.68 -8.30 17.49
N GLY A 408 -7.99 -7.20 16.81
CA GLY A 408 -9.11 -7.12 15.87
C GLY A 408 -8.98 -8.11 14.71
N PRO A 409 -10.08 -8.43 13.99
CA PRO A 409 -10.05 -9.36 12.87
C PRO A 409 -9.03 -8.95 11.81
N GLY A 410 -8.13 -9.88 11.44
CA GLY A 410 -7.07 -9.65 10.46
C GLY A 410 -5.73 -9.31 11.08
N HIS A 411 -5.60 -9.29 12.41
CA HIS A 411 -4.37 -8.91 13.12
C HIS A 411 -3.69 -10.06 13.86
N ASN A 412 -4.41 -11.16 14.07
CA ASN A 412 -3.87 -12.32 14.76
C ASN A 412 -3.21 -13.28 13.76
N LEU A 413 -2.22 -14.05 14.20
CA LEU A 413 -1.37 -14.91 13.36
C LEU A 413 -2.15 -15.87 12.44
N HIS A 414 -3.31 -16.35 12.89
CA HIS A 414 -4.15 -17.28 12.13
C HIS A 414 -5.38 -16.62 11.49
N ASP A 415 -5.48 -15.30 11.56
CA ASP A 415 -6.50 -14.57 10.81
C ASP A 415 -6.16 -14.58 9.32
N VAL A 416 -7.20 -14.62 8.48
CA VAL A 416 -7.09 -14.34 7.05
C VAL A 416 -6.58 -12.92 6.87
N ILE A 417 -5.53 -12.75 6.04
CA ILE A 417 -4.79 -11.48 5.90
C ILE A 417 -5.72 -10.33 5.53
N SER A 418 -6.61 -10.55 4.56
CA SER A 418 -7.74 -9.66 4.25
C SER A 418 -8.99 -10.50 4.10
N SER A 419 -9.92 -10.41 5.04
CA SER A 419 -11.11 -11.26 5.01
C SER A 419 -12.22 -10.74 4.10
N THR A 420 -12.20 -9.45 3.76
CA THR A 420 -13.13 -8.84 2.79
C THR A 420 -12.71 -9.10 1.35
N TYR A 421 -11.40 -9.02 1.06
CA TYR A 421 -10.86 -9.34 -0.26
C TYR A 421 -9.59 -10.20 -0.14
N PRO A 422 -9.73 -11.53 0.03
CA PRO A 422 -8.60 -12.39 0.38
C PRO A 422 -7.56 -12.60 -0.70
N PHE A 423 -6.39 -13.06 -0.24
CA PHE A 423 -5.34 -13.64 -1.08
C PHE A 423 -5.48 -15.16 -1.10
N TYR A 424 -5.22 -15.75 -2.27
CA TYR A 424 -5.18 -17.21 -2.45
C TYR A 424 -3.79 -17.62 -2.94
N ALA A 425 -3.37 -18.85 -2.61
CA ALA A 425 -2.08 -19.39 -3.07
C ALA A 425 -1.92 -19.32 -4.60
N THR A 426 -3.03 -19.52 -5.33
CA THR A 426 -3.09 -19.42 -6.79
C THR A 426 -2.83 -18.01 -7.31
N ASP A 427 -3.19 -16.96 -6.55
CA ASP A 427 -2.94 -15.57 -6.94
C ASP A 427 -1.46 -15.21 -6.75
N LEU A 428 -0.82 -15.81 -5.75
CA LEU A 428 0.58 -15.59 -5.42
C LEU A 428 1.54 -16.48 -6.21
N LEU A 429 1.03 -17.41 -7.04
CA LEU A 429 1.82 -18.37 -7.82
C LEU A 429 2.84 -19.15 -6.96
N ILE A 430 2.44 -19.49 -5.74
CA ILE A 430 3.25 -20.26 -4.79
C ILE A 430 3.04 -21.73 -5.11
N ASP A 431 4.06 -22.40 -5.65
CA ASP A 431 3.99 -23.80 -6.04
C ASP A 431 3.75 -24.71 -4.83
N HIS A 432 2.79 -25.62 -4.96
CA HIS A 432 2.20 -26.47 -3.92
C HIS A 432 3.14 -27.59 -3.42
N HIS A 433 4.38 -27.62 -3.89
CA HIS A 433 5.15 -28.86 -3.95
C HIS A 433 5.55 -29.50 -2.61
N HIS A 434 5.37 -28.88 -1.44
CA HIS A 434 5.88 -29.51 -0.21
C HIS A 434 5.02 -29.51 1.07
N HIS A 435 3.86 -28.85 1.17
CA HIS A 435 3.21 -28.76 2.49
C HIS A 435 1.69 -28.88 2.61
N PHE A 436 0.91 -28.92 1.52
CA PHE A 436 -0.56 -28.92 1.64
C PHE A 436 -1.24 -29.70 0.51
N ASP A 437 -2.31 -30.46 0.82
CA ASP A 437 -3.09 -31.25 -0.15
C ASP A 437 -3.65 -30.38 -1.30
N ASP A 438 -3.52 -30.89 -2.54
CA ASP A 438 -3.70 -30.18 -3.82
C ASP A 438 -5.10 -29.57 -4.07
N GLU A 439 -6.17 -30.06 -3.44
CA GLU A 439 -7.54 -29.55 -3.67
C GLU A 439 -8.00 -28.50 -2.65
N LEU A 440 -7.39 -28.47 -1.45
CA LEU A 440 -7.82 -27.58 -0.36
C LEU A 440 -7.23 -26.17 -0.56
N THR A 441 -5.96 -26.05 -0.98
CA THR A 441 -5.23 -24.77 -1.01
C THR A 441 -5.64 -23.76 -2.08
N THR A 442 -6.24 -24.19 -3.19
CA THR A 442 -6.68 -23.26 -4.25
C THR A 442 -7.95 -22.48 -3.88
N LYS A 443 -8.69 -22.95 -2.87
CA LYS A 443 -9.93 -22.31 -2.39
C LYS A 443 -9.83 -21.75 -0.98
N HIS A 444 -8.70 -21.93 -0.30
CA HIS A 444 -8.50 -21.41 1.06
C HIS A 444 -7.87 -20.02 1.04
N PRO A 445 -8.55 -19.02 1.64
CA PRO A 445 -7.94 -17.73 1.96
C PRO A 445 -6.67 -17.91 2.80
N LEU A 446 -5.59 -17.25 2.42
CA LEU A 446 -4.32 -17.31 3.14
C LEU A 446 -4.40 -16.55 4.47
N THR A 447 -3.83 -17.15 5.51
CA THR A 447 -3.59 -16.52 6.80
C THR A 447 -2.20 -15.88 6.87
N HIS A 448 -1.95 -15.08 7.90
CA HIS A 448 -0.61 -14.52 8.12
C HIS A 448 0.45 -15.61 8.29
N ALA A 449 0.12 -16.68 9.03
CA ALA A 449 0.98 -17.84 9.22
C ALA A 449 1.37 -18.51 7.91
N ASP A 450 0.42 -18.68 6.98
CA ASP A 450 0.66 -19.33 5.69
C ASP A 450 1.71 -18.56 4.88
N VAL A 451 1.53 -17.24 4.74
CA VAL A 451 2.45 -16.40 3.95
C VAL A 451 3.81 -16.28 4.63
N LEU A 452 3.87 -16.16 5.96
CA LEU A 452 5.13 -16.13 6.70
C LEU A 452 5.93 -17.41 6.50
N GLU A 453 5.27 -18.58 6.50
CA GLU A 453 5.94 -19.85 6.24
C GLU A 453 6.39 -19.99 4.78
N MET A 454 5.55 -19.58 3.82
CA MET A 454 5.85 -19.67 2.38
C MET A 454 6.95 -18.70 1.92
N THR A 455 7.11 -17.57 2.61
CA THR A 455 8.04 -16.49 2.22
C THR A 455 9.21 -16.33 3.20
N ARG A 456 9.38 -17.26 4.13
CA ARG A 456 10.48 -17.18 5.10
C ARG A 456 11.84 -17.21 4.40
N PRO A 457 12.78 -16.35 4.78
CA PRO A 457 14.15 -16.47 4.30
C PRO A 457 14.76 -17.79 4.79
N THR A 458 15.40 -18.56 3.91
CA THR A 458 16.13 -19.76 4.31
C THR A 458 17.61 -19.45 4.49
N THR A 459 18.15 -19.65 5.69
CA THR A 459 19.61 -19.80 5.85
C THR A 459 20.01 -21.12 5.20
N ALA A 460 20.99 -21.09 4.30
CA ALA A 460 21.37 -22.24 3.48
C ALA A 460 21.74 -23.45 4.36
N SER A 461 20.82 -24.41 4.52
CA SER A 461 21.08 -25.65 5.27
C SER A 461 20.72 -26.92 4.51
N ARG A 462 20.39 -26.84 3.21
CA ARG A 462 20.23 -28.02 2.33
C ARG A 462 20.66 -27.72 0.90
N GLY A 463 21.97 -27.60 0.66
CA GLY A 463 22.59 -27.80 -0.67
C GLY A 463 22.27 -26.78 -1.79
N CYS A 464 21.31 -25.88 -1.62
CA CYS A 464 21.05 -24.76 -2.51
C CYS A 464 21.36 -23.44 -1.77
N ALA A 465 22.26 -22.64 -2.33
CA ALA A 465 22.40 -21.24 -1.94
C ALA A 465 21.04 -20.56 -2.15
N MET A 466 20.42 -20.04 -1.09
CA MET A 466 19.04 -19.49 -1.08
C MET A 466 17.97 -20.42 -1.69
N GLY A 467 18.07 -21.73 -1.48
CA GLY A 467 17.09 -22.69 -2.03
C GLY A 467 15.72 -22.61 -1.35
N ASN A 468 14.69 -22.30 -2.14
CA ASN A 468 13.23 -22.36 -1.90
C ASN A 468 12.51 -21.02 -1.64
N ALA A 469 13.20 -19.88 -1.57
CA ALA A 469 12.50 -18.59 -1.48
C ALA A 469 11.89 -18.20 -2.84
N LEU A 470 10.60 -17.85 -2.85
CA LEU A 470 9.85 -17.39 -4.04
C LEU A 470 10.55 -16.24 -4.79
N TYR A 471 11.25 -15.39 -4.04
CA TYR A 471 12.03 -14.27 -4.53
C TYR A 471 13.15 -13.94 -3.53
N ALA A 472 14.12 -13.15 -3.99
CA ALA A 472 15.23 -12.60 -3.22
C ALA A 472 15.47 -11.14 -3.62
N TYR A 473 16.29 -10.45 -2.84
CA TYR A 473 16.79 -9.11 -3.15
C TYR A 473 18.26 -9.18 -3.53
N ASP A 474 18.68 -8.38 -4.51
CA ASP A 474 20.09 -8.27 -4.89
C ASP A 474 20.98 -7.71 -3.78
N ARG A 475 20.39 -6.95 -2.86
CA ARG A 475 21.00 -6.44 -1.64
C ARG A 475 20.06 -6.65 -0.47
N ALA A 476 20.53 -7.31 0.58
CA ALA A 476 19.89 -7.26 1.89
C ALA A 476 20.52 -6.13 2.70
N VAL A 477 19.74 -5.48 3.57
CA VAL A 477 20.24 -4.39 4.41
C VAL A 477 21.03 -4.97 5.58
N GLY A 478 22.25 -4.48 5.81
CA GLY A 478 23.06 -4.84 6.98
C GLY A 478 23.71 -6.24 6.94
N VAL A 479 23.77 -6.90 5.78
CA VAL A 479 24.47 -8.19 5.57
C VAL A 479 25.72 -8.00 4.72
#